data_AF-A0A6A8FL61-F1
#
_entry.id   AF-A0A6A8FL61-F1
#
_cell.length_a   1.000
_cell.length_b   1.000
_cell.length_c   1.000
_cell.angle_alpha   90.00
_cell.angle_beta   90.00
_cell.angle_gamma   90.00
#
_symmetry.space_group_name_H-M   'P 1'
#
loop_
_entity.id
_entity.type
_entity.pdbx_description
1 polymer ?
#
loop_
_entity_poly.entity_id
_entity_poly.type
_entity_poly.pdbx_seq_one_letter_code
_entity_poly.pdbx_strand_id
1 'polypeptide(L)'
;MSRNQYPDIRTINQGNSSITRFSTKSPLFVCVISYTDTSTIPGITAAGANRDLVKYTPAADAEFLYYGFCKCIDKVPITPDGNPTPAIITRGALGLADIPFLVVDAGSKIKPSIPYVSFGIDPGHNIESGVAVES
;
A
#
# COMPACT_ATOMS: atom_id res chain seq x y z
N MET A 1 16.49 -34.11 14.18
CA MET A 1 16.51 -32.64 13.94
C MET A 1 15.18 -32.25 13.32
N SER A 2 14.39 -31.39 13.97
CA SER A 2 13.10 -30.93 13.47
C SER A 2 13.31 -30.10 12.20
N ARG A 3 12.73 -30.53 11.06
CA ARG A 3 12.71 -29.74 9.81
C ARG A 3 12.11 -28.37 10.10
N ASN A 4 12.69 -27.30 9.55
CA ASN A 4 12.06 -25.99 9.61
C ASN A 4 10.70 -26.07 8.88
N GLN A 5 9.61 -25.81 9.59
CA GLN A 5 8.25 -25.92 9.05
C GLN A 5 8.00 -24.90 7.92
N TYR A 6 8.76 -23.81 7.90
CA TYR A 6 8.65 -22.72 6.93
C TYR A 6 10.02 -22.44 6.29
N PRO A 7 10.47 -23.28 5.34
CA PRO A 7 11.81 -23.18 4.75
C PRO A 7 12.02 -21.88 3.96
N ASP A 8 10.94 -21.29 3.44
CA ASP A 8 10.97 -20.09 2.61
C ASP A 8 10.88 -18.78 3.44
N ILE A 9 10.71 -18.88 4.76
CA ILE A 9 10.66 -17.72 5.65
C ILE A 9 12.02 -17.53 6.31
N ARG A 10 12.65 -16.38 6.04
CA ARG A 10 13.90 -15.96 6.68
C ARG A 10 13.61 -15.01 7.85
N THR A 11 13.98 -15.41 9.06
CA THR A 11 13.95 -14.51 10.24
C THR A 11 15.31 -13.84 10.42
N ILE A 12 15.32 -12.56 10.77
CA ILE A 12 16.53 -11.78 11.08
C ILE A 12 16.36 -11.23 12.50
N ASN A 13 17.41 -11.34 13.33
CA ASN A 13 17.41 -10.93 14.74
C ASN A 13 16.34 -11.61 15.62
N GLN A 14 15.75 -12.71 15.15
CA GLN A 14 14.69 -13.47 15.81
C GLN A 14 14.84 -14.96 15.49
N GLY A 15 14.51 -15.84 16.43
CA GLY A 15 14.46 -17.29 16.21
C GLY A 15 13.17 -17.72 15.49
N ASN A 16 13.17 -18.94 14.91
CA ASN A 16 12.03 -19.49 14.16
C ASN A 16 10.72 -19.58 14.97
N SER A 17 10.80 -19.63 16.31
CA SER A 17 9.63 -19.55 17.21
C SER A 17 8.85 -18.23 17.12
N SER A 18 9.40 -17.22 16.47
CA SER A 18 8.72 -15.94 16.26
C SER A 18 7.65 -16.04 15.17
N ILE A 19 7.79 -16.98 14.22
CA ILE A 19 6.78 -17.20 13.16
C ILE A 19 5.45 -17.65 13.78
N THR A 20 5.50 -18.57 14.75
CA THR A 20 4.29 -19.04 15.43
C THR A 20 3.67 -17.96 16.31
N ARG A 21 4.47 -17.03 16.84
CA ARG A 21 3.98 -15.88 17.63
C ARG A 21 3.11 -14.92 16.81
N PHE A 22 3.41 -14.73 15.52
CA PHE A 22 2.63 -13.85 14.64
C PHE A 22 1.55 -14.60 13.84
N SER A 23 1.45 -15.92 14.01
CA SER A 23 0.38 -16.71 13.41
C SER A 23 -0.96 -16.32 14.06
N THR A 24 -1.91 -15.90 13.22
CA THR A 24 -3.28 -15.56 13.64
C THR A 24 -4.27 -16.31 12.77
N LYS A 25 -5.42 -16.68 13.35
CA LYS A 25 -6.47 -17.43 12.65
C LYS A 25 -7.43 -16.53 11.87
N SER A 26 -7.56 -15.27 12.26
CA SER A 26 -8.53 -14.32 11.70
C SER A 26 -7.91 -12.93 11.56
N PRO A 27 -6.91 -12.77 10.67
CA PRO A 27 -6.31 -11.47 10.42
C PRO A 27 -7.29 -10.52 9.71
N LEU A 28 -7.07 -9.22 9.91
CA LEU A 28 -7.60 -8.16 9.06
C LEU A 28 -6.41 -7.43 8.45
N PHE A 29 -6.40 -7.30 7.12
CA PHE A 29 -5.42 -6.44 6.45
C PHE A 29 -5.93 -5.01 6.38
N VAL A 30 -5.12 -4.04 6.82
CA VAL A 30 -5.48 -2.62 6.72
C VAL A 30 -4.51 -1.93 5.78
N CYS A 31 -5.03 -1.37 4.69
CA CYS A 31 -4.27 -0.56 3.75
C CYS A 31 -4.53 0.92 4.05
N VAL A 32 -3.55 1.59 4.64
CA VAL A 32 -3.61 3.03 4.86
C VAL A 32 -3.02 3.74 3.64
N ILE A 33 -3.82 4.58 2.98
CA ILE A 33 -3.42 5.33 1.80
C ILE A 33 -3.28 6.81 2.14
N SER A 34 -2.28 7.47 1.56
CA SER A 34 -2.05 8.91 1.71
C SER A 34 -1.21 9.44 0.55
N TYR A 35 -1.15 10.76 0.41
CA TYR A 35 -0.33 11.46 -0.56
C TYR A 35 0.47 12.57 0.15
N THR A 36 1.66 12.88 -0.38
CA THR A 36 2.43 14.05 0.05
C THR A 36 2.96 14.82 -1.16
N ASP A 37 2.92 16.15 -1.11
CA ASP A 37 3.54 17.04 -2.10
C ASP A 37 5.07 16.83 -2.15
N THR A 38 5.68 16.26 -1.12
CA THR A 38 7.11 15.83 -1.14
C THR A 38 7.38 14.85 -2.28
N SER A 39 6.40 14.03 -2.65
CA SER A 39 6.51 13.09 -3.78
C SER A 39 6.65 13.80 -5.12
N THR A 40 6.33 15.10 -5.18
CA THR A 40 6.56 15.89 -6.38
C THR A 40 8.02 16.25 -6.57
N ILE A 41 8.90 16.17 -5.56
CA ILE A 41 10.32 16.54 -5.70
C ILE A 41 11.02 15.56 -6.69
N PRO A 42 11.77 16.06 -7.69
CA PRO A 42 12.42 15.19 -8.66
C PRO A 42 13.38 14.20 -7.98
N GLY A 43 13.27 12.91 -8.31
CA GLY A 43 14.17 11.87 -7.82
C GLY A 43 13.85 11.30 -6.43
N ILE A 44 12.80 11.78 -5.75
CA ILE A 44 12.42 11.29 -4.42
C ILE A 44 11.55 10.03 -4.47
N THR A 45 10.68 9.89 -5.46
CA THR A 45 9.76 8.76 -5.58
C THR A 45 9.96 7.99 -6.88
N ALA A 46 9.87 6.66 -6.79
CA ALA A 46 9.76 5.75 -7.92
C ALA A 46 8.30 5.26 -8.12
N ALA A 47 7.35 5.76 -7.33
CA ALA A 47 5.94 5.37 -7.41
C ALA A 47 5.23 6.10 -8.56
N GLY A 48 4.46 5.37 -9.36
CA GLY A 48 3.77 5.91 -10.55
C GLY A 48 4.73 6.12 -11.73
N ALA A 49 4.20 5.97 -12.95
CA ALA A 49 5.01 6.01 -14.18
C ALA A 49 5.59 7.41 -14.48
N ASN A 50 4.95 8.47 -13.98
CA ASN A 50 5.45 9.84 -14.03
C ASN A 50 4.91 10.65 -12.84
N ARG A 51 5.44 11.87 -12.65
CA ARG A 51 5.10 12.75 -11.52
C ARG A 51 3.62 13.12 -11.46
N ASP A 52 2.95 13.25 -12.60
CA ASP A 52 1.52 13.57 -12.66
C ASP A 52 0.63 12.40 -12.20
N LEU A 53 1.13 11.17 -12.33
CA LEU A 53 0.41 9.96 -11.98
C LEU A 53 0.61 9.53 -10.52
N VAL A 54 1.67 10.00 -9.84
CA VAL A 54 1.96 9.68 -8.43
C VAL A 54 0.75 9.90 -7.52
N LYS A 55 -0.01 10.98 -7.76
CA LYS A 55 -1.19 11.34 -6.96
C LYS A 55 -2.33 10.31 -7.04
N TYR A 56 -2.35 9.50 -8.09
CA TYR A 56 -3.35 8.44 -8.29
C TYR A 56 -2.91 7.11 -7.67
N THR A 57 -1.60 6.87 -7.53
CA THR A 57 -1.07 5.57 -7.07
C THR A 57 -1.76 5.03 -5.80
N PRO A 58 -1.94 5.82 -4.72
CA PRO A 58 -2.59 5.29 -3.51
C PRO A 58 -4.04 4.86 -3.74
N ALA A 59 -4.80 5.64 -4.50
CA ALA A 59 -6.19 5.32 -4.84
C ALA A 59 -6.27 4.12 -5.79
N ALA A 60 -5.38 4.07 -6.78
CA ALA A 60 -5.31 3.01 -7.77
C ALA A 60 -4.94 1.66 -7.12
N ASP A 61 -3.99 1.64 -6.17
CA ASP A 61 -3.65 0.45 -5.40
C ASP A 61 -4.84 -0.04 -4.57
N ALA A 62 -5.53 0.87 -3.88
CA ALA A 62 -6.74 0.53 -3.10
C ALA A 62 -7.88 -0.01 -3.97
N GLU A 63 -8.14 0.63 -5.12
CA GLU A 63 -9.13 0.16 -6.09
C GLU A 63 -8.75 -1.20 -6.68
N PHE A 64 -7.47 -1.42 -6.96
CA PHE A 64 -6.97 -2.70 -7.43
C PHE A 64 -7.17 -3.80 -6.38
N LEU A 65 -6.87 -3.53 -5.10
CA LEU A 65 -7.14 -4.47 -4.00
C LEU A 65 -8.62 -4.84 -3.91
N TYR A 66 -9.53 -3.93 -4.23
CA TYR A 66 -10.98 -4.15 -4.18
C TYR A 66 -11.53 -4.82 -5.45
N TYR A 67 -11.40 -4.16 -6.60
CA TYR A 67 -12.00 -4.60 -7.87
C TYR A 67 -11.12 -5.58 -8.67
N GLY A 68 -9.80 -5.57 -8.45
CA GLY A 68 -8.83 -6.21 -9.35
C GLY A 68 -8.45 -5.38 -10.57
N PHE A 69 -8.94 -4.14 -10.66
CA PHE A 69 -8.57 -3.14 -11.66
C PHE A 69 -8.72 -1.73 -11.07
N CYS A 70 -8.12 -0.72 -11.70
CA CYS A 70 -8.19 0.67 -11.26
C CYS A 70 -9.34 1.39 -11.97
N LYS A 71 -10.07 2.25 -11.24
CA LYS A 71 -11.13 3.12 -11.79
C LYS A 71 -10.67 4.56 -11.94
N CYS A 72 -9.77 5.03 -11.09
CA CYS A 72 -9.27 6.39 -11.12
C CYS A 72 -8.24 6.64 -12.23
N ILE A 73 -7.68 5.56 -12.81
CA ILE A 73 -6.75 5.57 -13.95
C ILE A 73 -6.97 4.33 -14.85
N ASP A 74 -6.78 4.48 -16.16
CA ASP A 74 -7.07 3.43 -17.16
C ASP A 74 -6.11 2.22 -17.11
N LYS A 75 -4.97 2.35 -16.42
CA LYS A 75 -3.97 1.29 -16.31
C LYS A 75 -3.51 1.15 -14.86
N VAL A 76 -3.25 -0.08 -14.44
CA VAL A 76 -2.63 -0.38 -13.15
C VAL A 76 -1.32 0.41 -13.03
N PRO A 77 -1.00 1.01 -11.87
CA PRO A 77 0.28 1.69 -11.68
C PRO A 77 1.44 0.75 -11.96
N ILE A 78 2.34 1.20 -12.83
CA ILE A 78 3.61 0.56 -13.14
C ILE A 78 4.70 1.57 -12.75
N THR A 79 5.81 1.11 -12.16
CA THR A 79 6.97 1.97 -11.92
C THR A 79 7.58 2.44 -13.25
N PRO A 80 8.41 3.49 -13.26
CA PRO A 80 9.12 3.91 -14.48
C PRO A 80 9.90 2.77 -15.15
N ASP A 81 10.41 1.81 -14.36
CA ASP A 81 11.16 0.64 -14.82
C ASP A 81 10.29 -0.52 -15.35
N GLY A 82 8.97 -0.35 -15.39
CA GLY A 82 8.05 -1.38 -15.91
C GLY A 82 7.59 -2.41 -14.88
N ASN A 83 7.96 -2.27 -13.60
CA ASN A 83 7.53 -3.20 -12.56
C ASN A 83 6.07 -2.94 -12.16
N PRO A 84 5.21 -3.96 -12.10
CA PRO A 84 3.83 -3.78 -11.67
C PRO A 84 3.75 -3.43 -10.18
N THR A 85 2.64 -2.82 -9.76
CA THR A 85 2.39 -2.52 -8.35
C THR A 85 2.51 -3.76 -7.45
N PRO A 86 3.14 -3.61 -6.26
CA PRO A 86 3.10 -4.63 -5.22
C PRO A 86 1.68 -5.05 -4.80
N ALA A 87 0.66 -4.23 -5.08
CA ALA A 87 -0.74 -4.56 -4.80
C ALA A 87 -1.20 -5.87 -5.48
N ILE A 88 -0.52 -6.32 -6.55
CA ILE A 88 -0.73 -7.65 -7.15
C ILE A 88 -0.44 -8.77 -6.14
N ILE A 89 0.69 -8.69 -5.44
CA ILE A 89 1.09 -9.68 -4.43
C ILE A 89 0.09 -9.65 -3.27
N THR A 90 -0.24 -8.45 -2.78
CA THR A 90 -1.20 -8.28 -1.69
C THR A 90 -2.56 -8.88 -2.04
N ARG A 91 -3.14 -8.54 -3.20
CA ARG A 91 -4.44 -9.09 -3.63
C ARG A 91 -4.39 -10.62 -3.75
N GLY A 92 -3.32 -11.16 -4.31
CA GLY A 92 -3.12 -12.62 -4.41
C GLY A 92 -3.08 -13.29 -3.03
N ALA A 93 -2.29 -12.75 -2.11
CA ALA A 93 -2.18 -13.28 -0.75
C ALA A 93 -3.51 -13.22 0.02
N LEU A 94 -4.21 -12.08 -0.04
CA LEU A 94 -5.51 -11.91 0.64
C LEU A 94 -6.58 -12.84 0.04
N GLY A 95 -6.62 -12.96 -1.28
CA GLY A 95 -7.58 -13.84 -1.96
C GLY A 95 -7.33 -15.32 -1.71
N LEU A 96 -6.06 -15.77 -1.70
CA LEU A 96 -5.71 -17.18 -1.44
C LEU A 96 -5.97 -17.59 0.01
N ALA A 97 -5.83 -16.66 0.95
CA ALA A 97 -5.98 -16.92 2.38
C ALA A 97 -7.36 -16.48 2.95
N ASP A 98 -8.27 -16.00 2.10
CA ASP A 98 -9.59 -15.46 2.47
C ASP A 98 -9.50 -14.41 3.60
N ILE A 99 -8.52 -13.51 3.49
CA ILE A 99 -8.27 -12.48 4.49
C ILE A 99 -9.07 -11.22 4.13
N PRO A 100 -9.99 -10.77 5.00
CA PRO A 100 -10.69 -9.52 4.78
C PRO A 100 -9.72 -8.34 4.82
N PHE A 101 -10.06 -7.26 4.12
CA PHE A 101 -9.29 -6.03 4.20
C PHE A 101 -10.14 -4.78 4.34
N LEU A 102 -9.51 -3.73 4.85
CA LEU A 102 -10.08 -2.40 5.01
C LEU A 102 -9.11 -1.37 4.43
N VAL A 103 -9.65 -0.39 3.70
CA VAL A 103 -8.88 0.78 3.24
C VAL A 103 -9.17 1.96 4.15
N VAL A 104 -8.10 2.65 4.55
CA VAL A 104 -8.15 3.86 5.37
C VAL A 104 -7.47 5.00 4.61
N ASP A 105 -8.22 6.06 4.33
CA ASP A 105 -7.73 7.28 3.70
C ASP A 105 -7.25 8.28 4.76
N ALA A 106 -5.92 8.48 4.79
CA ALA A 106 -5.21 9.37 5.70
C ALA A 106 -4.62 10.60 4.96
N GLY A 107 -5.30 11.08 3.92
CA GLY A 107 -4.86 12.25 3.15
C GLY A 107 -4.44 11.93 1.72
N SER A 108 -5.18 11.08 1.01
CA SER A 108 -4.98 10.87 -0.43
C SER A 108 -5.45 12.09 -1.23
N LYS A 109 -4.68 12.46 -2.28
CA LYS A 109 -5.01 13.56 -3.21
C LYS A 109 -6.19 13.20 -4.12
N ILE A 110 -6.22 11.95 -4.58
CA ILE A 110 -7.31 11.36 -5.32
C ILE A 110 -7.99 10.36 -4.40
N LYS A 111 -9.32 10.45 -4.26
CA LYS A 111 -10.10 9.53 -3.42
C LYS A 111 -10.42 8.26 -4.22
N PRO A 112 -10.29 7.06 -3.62
CA PRO A 112 -10.56 5.81 -4.31
C PRO A 112 -12.07 5.59 -4.46
N SER A 113 -12.50 5.00 -5.57
CA SER A 113 -13.90 4.73 -5.88
C SER A 113 -14.40 3.42 -5.25
N ILE A 114 -14.17 3.24 -3.95
CA ILE A 114 -14.53 2.06 -3.15
C ILE A 114 -15.09 2.49 -1.79
N PRO A 115 -15.63 1.59 -0.97
CA PRO A 115 -15.84 1.85 0.45
C PRO A 115 -14.48 1.96 1.19
N TYR A 116 -14.29 3.03 1.95
CA TYR A 116 -13.11 3.25 2.79
C TYR A 116 -13.48 4.03 4.06
N VAL A 117 -12.62 3.96 5.08
CA VAL A 117 -12.68 4.84 6.25
C VAL A 117 -11.86 6.08 5.94
N SER A 118 -12.38 7.28 6.24
CA SER A 118 -11.64 8.53 6.09
C SER A 118 -11.70 9.33 7.37
N PHE A 119 -10.61 10.03 7.65
CA PHE A 119 -10.55 11.01 8.74
C PHE A 119 -10.76 12.45 8.25
N GLY A 120 -11.03 12.64 6.95
CA GLY A 120 -11.21 13.99 6.37
C GLY A 120 -9.93 14.84 6.40
N ILE A 121 -8.76 14.20 6.47
CA ILE A 121 -7.46 14.87 6.55
C ILE A 121 -7.00 15.24 5.12
N ASP A 122 -6.40 16.42 5.00
CA ASP A 122 -5.80 16.87 3.75
C ASP A 122 -4.49 16.15 3.44
N PRO A 123 -4.07 16.10 2.16
CA PRO A 123 -2.79 15.50 1.80
C PRO A 123 -1.60 16.24 2.44
N GLY A 124 -0.53 15.49 2.71
CA GLY A 124 0.65 16.06 3.31
C GLY A 124 1.34 17.07 2.39
N HIS A 125 1.85 18.15 2.98
CA HIS A 125 2.59 19.19 2.28
C HIS A 125 4.02 18.72 1.94
N ASN A 126 4.76 19.57 1.22
CA ASN A 126 6.19 19.36 0.97
C ASN A 126 6.95 19.60 2.28
N ILE A 127 7.71 18.59 2.73
CA ILE A 127 8.52 18.66 3.95
C ILE A 127 9.56 19.80 3.94
N GLU A 128 9.98 20.29 2.77
CA GLU A 128 10.89 21.44 2.65
C GLU A 128 10.28 22.74 3.19
N SER A 129 8.95 22.82 3.30
CA SER A 129 8.24 23.94 3.93
C SER A 129 8.33 23.94 5.47
N GLY A 130 8.79 22.84 6.07
CA GLY A 130 8.84 22.65 7.53
C GLY A 130 7.51 22.24 8.16
N VAL A 131 6.41 22.15 7.40
CA VAL A 131 5.11 21.69 7.87
C VAL A 131 4.65 20.57 6.94
N ALA A 132 4.59 19.33 7.44
CA ALA A 132 4.17 18.17 6.63
C ALA A 132 2.66 17.90 6.70
N VAL A 133 2.03 18.19 7.83
CA VAL A 133 0.60 17.98 8.10
C VAL A 133 0.13 19.17 8.92
N GLU A 134 -1.00 19.78 8.55
CA GLU A 134 -1.62 20.84 9.34
C GLU A 134 -2.31 20.25 10.58
N SER A 135 -2.17 20.94 11.72
CA SER A 135 -2.70 20.54 13.03
C SER A 135 -4.11 21.02 13.29
#